data_AF-A0A4U3MAC0-F1
#
_entry.id   AF-A0A4U3MAC0-F1
#
_cell.length_a   1.000
_cell.length_b   1.000
_cell.length_c   1.000
_cell.angle_alpha   90.00
_cell.angle_beta   90.00
_cell.angle_gamma   90.00
#
_symmetry.space_group_name_H-M   'P 1'
#
loop_
_entity.id
_entity.type
_entity.pdbx_description
1 polymer ?
#
loop_
_entity_poly.entity_id
_entity_poly.type
_entity_poly.pdbx_seq_one_letter_code
_entity_poly.pdbx_strand_id
1 'polypeptide(L)'
;MERKPSETMRILTIDTLERLNLSSAGNPRFKVTFTNGESAQTQSDASVNYGIENSEYRGVPLKVTFSPNGRITYIEVAKSQP
;
A
#
# COMPACT_ATOMS: atom_id res chain seq x y z
N MET A 1 -13.85 20.84 -17.79
CA MET A 1 -13.34 19.45 -17.84
C MET A 1 -12.79 19.10 -16.46
N GLU A 2 -13.58 18.44 -15.62
CA GLU A 2 -13.07 17.90 -14.35
C GLU A 2 -12.13 16.73 -14.66
N ARG A 3 -10.86 16.87 -14.32
CA ARG A 3 -9.92 15.73 -14.31
C ARG A 3 -10.35 14.83 -13.16
N LYS A 4 -11.09 13.75 -13.45
CA LYS A 4 -11.34 12.68 -12.48
C LYS A 4 -9.97 12.23 -11.96
N PRO A 5 -9.70 12.38 -10.66
CA PRO A 5 -8.37 12.08 -10.16
C PRO A 5 -8.27 10.55 -10.26
N SER A 6 -7.33 10.08 -11.09
CA SER A 6 -7.26 8.68 -11.51
C SER A 6 -6.40 7.91 -10.50
N GLU A 7 -6.80 6.68 -10.19
CA GLU A 7 -5.95 5.79 -9.40
C GLU A 7 -4.62 5.57 -10.13
N THR A 8 -3.52 5.58 -9.39
CA THR A 8 -2.17 5.41 -9.95
C THR A 8 -1.62 4.08 -9.48
N MET A 9 -1.15 3.24 -10.41
CA MET A 9 -0.53 1.95 -10.10
C MET A 9 0.99 2.03 -10.32
N ARG A 10 1.77 1.50 -9.39
CA ARG A 10 3.24 1.45 -9.48
C ARG A 10 3.78 0.12 -8.97
N ILE A 11 4.94 -0.30 -9.47
CA ILE A 11 5.69 -1.42 -8.89
C ILE A 11 6.69 -0.86 -7.89
N LEU A 12 6.56 -1.26 -6.63
CA LEU A 12 7.37 -0.76 -5.51
C LEU A 12 7.73 -1.92 -4.58
N THR A 13 8.85 -1.80 -3.87
CA THR A 13 9.25 -2.75 -2.82
C THR A 13 9.14 -2.06 -1.47
N ILE A 14 8.53 -2.75 -0.50
CA ILE A 14 8.41 -2.26 0.87
C ILE A 14 9.78 -2.34 1.54
N ASP A 15 10.22 -1.21 2.10
CA ASP A 15 11.40 -1.11 2.96
C ASP A 15 10.99 -1.24 4.43
N THR A 16 10.10 -0.37 4.90
CA THR A 16 9.61 -0.39 6.29
C THR A 16 8.09 -0.27 6.38
N LEU A 17 7.54 -0.87 7.43
CA LEU A 17 6.12 -0.80 7.80
C LEU A 17 5.98 -0.29 9.23
N GLU A 18 5.25 0.79 9.40
CA GLU A 18 4.94 1.37 10.70
C GLU A 18 3.43 1.28 10.95
N ARG A 19 3.02 0.54 11.98
CA ARG A 19 1.62 0.49 12.41
C ARG A 19 1.28 1.79 13.12
N LEU A 20 0.34 2.55 12.57
CA LEU A 20 -0.13 3.80 13.14
C LEU A 20 -1.15 3.52 14.25
N ASN A 21 -1.09 4.29 15.34
CA ASN A 21 -2.10 4.29 16.41
C ASN A 21 -3.43 4.97 16.00
N LEU A 22 -3.81 4.83 14.72
CA LEU A 22 -4.99 5.44 14.11
C LEU A 22 -5.98 4.38 13.65
N SER A 23 -6.27 3.41 14.51
CA SER A 23 -7.28 2.37 14.26
C SER A 23 -8.68 2.99 14.24
N SER A 24 -9.25 3.20 13.05
CA SER A 24 -10.68 3.43 12.91
C SER A 24 -11.38 2.07 12.77
N ALA A 25 -12.43 1.85 13.57
CA ALA A 25 -13.27 0.64 13.51
C ALA A 25 -12.51 -0.70 13.69
N GLY A 26 -11.40 -0.71 14.43
CA GLY A 26 -10.62 -1.93 14.71
C GLY A 26 -9.63 -2.33 13.61
N ASN A 27 -9.63 -1.66 12.45
CA ASN A 27 -8.69 -1.94 11.37
C ASN A 27 -7.37 -1.18 11.62
N PRO A 28 -6.22 -1.88 11.75
CA PRO A 28 -4.93 -1.22 11.88
C PRO A 28 -4.60 -0.44 10.61
N ARG A 29 -4.05 0.77 10.76
CA ARG A 29 -3.51 1.52 9.62
C ARG A 29 -2.00 1.40 9.61
N PHE A 30 -1.42 1.37 8.41
CA PHE A 30 0.02 1.29 8.25
C PHE A 30 0.53 2.46 7.42
N LYS A 31 1.66 3.03 7.85
CA LYS A 31 2.51 3.84 7.00
C LYS A 31 3.55 2.91 6.39
N VAL A 32 3.61 2.93 5.07
CA VAL A 32 4.50 2.10 4.26
C VAL A 32 5.56 3.00 3.69
N THR A 33 6.83 2.67 3.93
CA THR A 33 7.95 3.31 3.27
C THR A 33 8.51 2.34 2.24
N PHE A 34 8.72 2.81 1.02
CA PHE A 34 9.25 2.03 -0.08
C PHE A 34 10.76 2.28 -0.23
N THR A 35 11.44 1.36 -0.90
CA THR A 35 12.89 1.42 -1.13
C THR A 35 13.35 2.63 -1.96
N ASN A 36 12.43 3.29 -2.68
CA ASN A 36 12.68 4.53 -3.40
C ASN A 36 12.59 5.80 -2.51
N GLY A 37 12.32 5.64 -1.21
CA GLY A 37 12.14 6.74 -0.26
C GLY A 37 10.73 7.34 -0.22
N GLU A 38 9.82 6.93 -1.12
CA GLU A 38 8.42 7.33 -1.04
C GLU A 38 7.74 6.68 0.16
N SER A 39 6.74 7.35 0.75
CA SER A 39 5.90 6.74 1.77
C SER A 39 4.44 7.06 1.56
N ALA A 40 3.57 6.11 1.91
CA ALA A 40 2.12 6.23 1.78
C ALA A 40 1.41 5.50 2.92
N GLN A 41 0.16 5.90 3.18
CA GLN A 41 -0.68 5.29 4.20
C GLN A 41 -1.70 4.36 3.55
N THR A 42 -2.00 3.23 4.20
CA THR A 42 -3.09 2.36 3.79
C THR A 42 -4.46 3.02 3.99
N GLN A 43 -5.44 2.67 3.15
CA GLN A 43 -6.83 3.02 3.42
C GLN A 43 -7.37 2.29 4.67
N SER A 44 -8.55 2.71 5.15
CA SER A 44 -9.25 2.05 6.27
C SER A 44 -9.80 0.65 5.94
N ASP A 45 -9.39 0.06 4.82
CA ASP A 45 -9.90 -1.21 4.33
C ASP A 45 -9.13 -2.37 4.96
N ALA A 46 -9.85 -3.31 5.57
CA ALA A 46 -9.27 -4.46 6.24
C ALA A 46 -8.39 -5.30 5.29
N SER A 47 -8.79 -5.46 4.03
CA SER A 47 -8.12 -6.33 3.06
C SER A 47 -6.70 -5.82 2.76
N VAL A 48 -6.54 -4.50 2.59
CA VAL A 48 -5.23 -3.87 2.36
C VAL A 48 -4.36 -3.98 3.62
N ASN A 49 -4.96 -3.77 4.78
CA ASN A 49 -4.26 -3.74 6.05
C ASN A 49 -3.73 -5.12 6.45
N TYR A 50 -4.54 -6.18 6.30
CA TYR A 50 -4.08 -7.54 6.55
C TYR A 50 -3.14 -8.06 5.45
N GLY A 51 -3.35 -7.63 4.20
CA GLY A 51 -2.43 -7.94 3.10
C GLY A 51 -1.01 -7.43 3.39
N ILE A 52 -0.87 -6.17 3.82
CA ILE A 52 0.45 -5.55 4.02
C ILE A 52 1.24 -6.11 5.20
N GLU A 53 0.56 -6.71 6.16
CA GLU A 53 1.18 -7.39 7.30
C GLU A 53 1.80 -8.75 6.91
N ASN A 54 1.39 -9.32 5.76
CA ASN A 54 1.93 -10.58 5.29
C ASN A 54 3.44 -10.48 5.01
N SER A 55 4.21 -11.38 5.65
CA SER A 55 5.66 -11.47 5.46
C SER A 55 6.09 -11.70 4.01
N GLU A 56 5.24 -12.31 3.19
CA GLU A 56 5.49 -12.54 1.76
C GLU A 56 5.68 -11.24 0.96
N TYR A 57 5.26 -10.09 1.50
CA TYR A 57 5.37 -8.81 0.81
C TYR A 57 6.65 -8.03 1.17
N ARG A 58 7.46 -8.55 2.09
CA ARG A 58 8.74 -7.94 2.46
C ARG A 58 9.82 -8.31 1.45
N GLY A 59 10.53 -7.30 0.93
CA GLY A 59 11.68 -7.52 0.04
C GLY A 59 11.36 -8.01 -1.37
N VAL A 60 10.08 -8.01 -1.77
CA VAL A 60 9.65 -8.38 -3.13
C VAL A 60 9.05 -7.17 -3.86
N PRO A 61 9.07 -7.14 -5.20
CA PRO A 61 8.34 -6.14 -5.96
C PRO A 61 6.83 -6.38 -5.82
N LEU A 62 6.10 -5.32 -5.48
CA LEU A 62 4.66 -5.32 -5.29
C LEU A 62 4.02 -4.36 -6.27
N LYS A 63 2.88 -4.74 -6.82
CA LYS A 63 1.99 -3.80 -7.49
C LYS A 63 1.17 -3.08 -6.43
N VAL A 64 1.37 -1.77 -6.35
CA VAL A 64 0.71 -0.89 -5.38
C VAL A 64 -0.20 0.07 -6.13
N THR A 65 -1.48 0.07 -5.78
CA THR A 65 -2.45 1.04 -6.30
C THR A 65 -2.67 2.13 -5.27
N PHE A 66 -2.58 3.36 -5.73
CA PHE A 66 -2.82 4.56 -4.96
C PHE A 66 -4.15 5.20 -5.37
N SER A 67 -5.00 5.50 -4.39
CA SER A 67 -6.12 6.40 -4.61
C SER A 67 -5.63 7.81 -4.94
N PRO A 68 -6.49 8.67 -5.48
CA PRO A 68 -6.06 9.96 -5.98
C PRO A 68 -5.62 10.96 -4.90
N ASN A 69 -5.88 10.64 -3.62
CA ASN A 69 -5.37 11.34 -2.45
C ASN A 69 -4.07 10.72 -1.87
N GLY A 70 -3.43 9.79 -2.59
CA GLY A 70 -2.14 9.19 -2.23
C GLY A 70 -2.21 8.08 -1.18
N ARG A 71 -3.38 7.48 -0.93
CA ARG A 71 -3.50 6.31 -0.03
C ARG A 71 -3.42 5.01 -0.79
N ILE A 72 -2.88 3.97 -0.17
CA ILE A 72 -2.80 2.64 -0.77
C ILE A 72 -4.19 2.00 -0.70
N THR A 73 -4.76 1.67 -1.86
CA THR A 73 -6.06 1.00 -2.02
C THR A 73 -5.94 -0.49 -2.32
N TYR A 74 -4.82 -0.91 -2.87
CA TYR A 74 -4.60 -2.31 -3.24
C TYR A 74 -3.12 -2.63 -3.26
N ILE A 75 -2.78 -3.86 -2.89
CA ILE A 75 -1.42 -4.40 -2.97
C ILE A 75 -1.45 -5.87 -3.37
N GLU A 76 -0.57 -6.25 -4.27
CA GLU A 76 -0.33 -7.65 -4.63
C GLU A 76 1.13 -7.88 -4.99
N VAL A 77 1.61 -9.12 -4.86
CA VAL A 77 2.94 -9.48 -5.38
C VAL A 77 2.94 -9.27 -6.88
N ALA A 78 3.91 -8.51 -7.37
CA ALA A 78 4.19 -8.46 -8.79
C ALA A 78 4.79 -9.81 -9.15
N LYS A 79 3.95 -10.82 -9.46
CA LYS A 79 4.44 -12.12 -9.92
C LYS A 79 5.40 -11.86 -11.08
N SER A 80 6.68 -12.14 -10.89
CA SER A 80 7.57 -12.46 -11.99
C SER A 80 6.91 -13.63 -12.71
N GLN A 81 6.40 -13.41 -13.92
CA GLN A 81 5.97 -14.53 -14.75
C GLN A 81 7.16 -15.51 -14.83
N PRO A 82 6.95 -16.81 -14.57
CA PRO A 82 7.96 -17.82 -14.88
C PRO A 82 8.27 -17.85 -16.37
#